data_AF-A0A7S3WQX6-F1
#
_entry.id   AF-A0A7S3WQX6-F1
#
_cell.length_a   1.000
_cell.length_b   1.000
_cell.length_c   1.000
_cell.angle_alpha   90.00
_cell.angle_beta   90.00
_cell.angle_gamma   90.00
#
_symmetry.space_group_name_H-M   'P 1'
#
loop_
_entity.id
_entity.type
_entity.pdbx_description
1 polymer ?
#
loop_
_entity_poly.entity_id
_entity_poly.type
_entity_poly.pdbx_seq_one_letter_code
_entity_poly.pdbx_strand_id
1 'polypeptide(L)'
;SRAMLWPMSSRHILLALALLLVRAEALKVAVSGAAGRTGSLCFRRLHKMPGAEVLGMVRKKTPELVEKLAAMAPENEDVDSCIFEVDVTKGPEELTKILSDEGVDALMIATSAVPKIRKRSIVKSVIAKFLRIKGVRPSFRFAPGGTP
;
A
#
# COMPACT_ATOMS: atom_id res chain seq x y z
N SER A 1 -54.26 5.83 -13.78
CA SER A 1 -53.52 6.74 -12.88
C SER A 1 -52.48 7.50 -13.67
N ARG A 2 -52.74 8.78 -14.00
CA ARG A 2 -51.84 9.62 -14.81
C ARG A 2 -50.80 10.25 -13.88
N ALA A 3 -49.52 9.91 -14.08
CA ALA A 3 -48.42 10.58 -13.40
C ALA A 3 -48.37 12.05 -13.85
N MET A 4 -48.58 12.96 -12.90
CA MET A 4 -48.52 14.40 -13.10
C MET A 4 -47.05 14.78 -13.22
N LEU A 5 -46.55 14.86 -14.46
CA LEU A 5 -45.21 15.36 -14.76
C LEU A 5 -45.21 16.87 -14.53
N TRP A 6 -44.71 17.29 -13.37
CA TRP A 6 -44.45 18.70 -13.07
C TRP A 6 -43.43 19.25 -14.08
N PRO A 7 -43.64 20.46 -14.65
CA PRO A 7 -42.60 21.10 -15.45
C PRO A 7 -41.48 21.56 -14.53
N MET A 8 -40.46 20.71 -14.33
CA MET A 8 -39.22 21.13 -13.70
C MET A 8 -38.57 22.20 -14.57
N SER A 9 -38.42 23.41 -14.04
CA SER A 9 -37.70 24.46 -14.76
C SER A 9 -36.26 24.04 -15.02
N SER A 10 -35.65 24.53 -16.09
CA SER A 10 -34.29 24.15 -16.53
C SER A 10 -33.24 24.29 -15.43
N ARG A 11 -33.47 25.17 -14.44
CA ARG A 11 -32.61 25.32 -13.25
C ARG A 11 -32.64 24.11 -12.33
N HIS A 12 -33.79 23.47 -12.14
CA HIS A 12 -33.93 22.28 -11.30
C HIS A 12 -33.35 21.05 -11.99
N ILE A 13 -33.47 20.96 -13.32
CA ILE A 13 -32.84 19.91 -14.12
C ILE A 13 -31.32 20.05 -14.05
N LEU A 14 -30.79 21.28 -14.19
CA LEU A 14 -29.35 21.54 -14.06
C LEU A 14 -28.82 21.29 -12.65
N LEU A 15 -29.58 21.64 -11.60
CA LEU A 15 -29.21 21.33 -10.22
C LEU A 15 -29.22 19.82 -9.93
N ALA A 16 -30.23 19.10 -10.42
CA ALA A 16 -30.28 17.64 -10.30
C ALA A 16 -29.15 16.96 -11.08
N LEU A 17 -28.81 17.47 -12.27
CA LEU A 17 -27.65 17.00 -13.04
C LEU A 17 -26.33 17.32 -12.32
N ALA A 18 -26.19 18.51 -11.74
CA ALA A 18 -25.00 18.90 -10.97
C ALA A 18 -24.85 18.07 -9.68
N LEU A 19 -25.95 17.74 -9.01
CA LEU A 19 -26.00 16.85 -7.85
C LEU A 19 -25.72 15.38 -8.22
N LEU A 20 -26.17 14.93 -9.40
CA LEU A 20 -25.81 13.61 -9.96
C LEU A 20 -24.36 13.57 -10.46
N LEU A 21 -23.81 14.73 -10.83
CA LEU A 21 -22.40 14.97 -11.18
C LEU A 21 -21.52 15.26 -9.97
N VAL A 22 -22.05 15.27 -8.73
CA VAL A 22 -21.23 15.11 -7.52
C VAL A 22 -20.66 13.71 -7.59
N ARG A 23 -19.58 13.62 -8.34
CA ARG A 23 -18.74 12.48 -8.55
C ARG A 23 -18.33 12.04 -7.15
N ALA A 24 -18.71 10.83 -6.76
CA ALA A 24 -17.99 10.14 -5.71
C ALA A 24 -16.57 9.97 -6.26
N GLU A 25 -15.70 10.94 -6.00
CA GLU A 25 -14.31 10.85 -6.41
C GLU A 25 -13.71 9.63 -5.75
N ALA A 26 -12.90 8.89 -6.51
CA ALA A 26 -12.29 7.68 -5.99
C ALA A 26 -11.35 8.07 -4.85
N LEU A 27 -11.49 7.41 -3.70
CA LEU A 27 -10.64 7.61 -2.54
C LEU A 27 -9.20 7.20 -2.92
N LYS A 28 -8.27 8.15 -2.89
CA LYS A 28 -6.85 7.88 -3.13
C LYS A 28 -6.19 7.32 -1.87
N VAL A 29 -5.75 6.07 -1.95
CA VAL A 29 -5.18 5.32 -0.82
C VAL A 29 -3.72 4.98 -1.10
N ALA A 30 -2.82 5.53 -0.30
CA ALA A 30 -1.41 5.14 -0.31
C ALA A 30 -1.15 3.96 0.64
N VAL A 31 -0.40 2.96 0.18
CA VAL A 31 -0.04 1.76 0.96
C VAL A 31 1.46 1.73 1.19
N SER A 32 1.90 1.90 2.44
CA SER A 32 3.32 1.77 2.78
C SER A 32 3.74 0.31 2.93
N GLY A 33 4.92 -0.04 2.42
CA GLY A 33 5.34 -1.44 2.39
C GLY A 33 4.47 -2.28 1.45
N ALA A 34 3.97 -1.70 0.35
CA ALA A 34 3.02 -2.32 -0.57
C ALA A 34 3.47 -3.70 -1.08
N ALA A 35 4.76 -3.91 -1.31
CA ALA A 35 5.29 -5.20 -1.75
C ALA A 35 5.55 -6.22 -0.60
N GLY A 36 5.31 -5.84 0.65
CA GLY A 36 5.47 -6.67 1.85
C GLY A 36 4.36 -7.71 2.00
N ARG A 37 4.44 -8.55 3.03
CA ARG A 37 3.44 -9.62 3.26
C ARG A 37 2.04 -9.07 3.49
N THR A 38 1.90 -8.11 4.40
CA THR A 38 0.62 -7.50 4.74
C THR A 38 0.23 -6.46 3.70
N GLY A 39 1.17 -5.57 3.34
CA GLY A 39 0.93 -4.51 2.36
C GLY A 39 0.41 -5.03 1.04
N SER A 40 0.94 -6.15 0.53
CA SER A 40 0.53 -6.68 -0.77
C SER A 40 -0.89 -7.27 -0.75
N LEU A 41 -1.29 -7.83 0.38
CA LEU A 41 -2.66 -8.31 0.57
C LEU A 41 -3.65 -7.16 0.63
N CYS A 42 -3.27 -6.05 1.26
CA CYS A 42 -4.10 -4.86 1.33
C CYS A 42 -4.17 -4.14 -0.01
N PHE A 43 -3.03 -3.96 -0.69
CA PHE A 43 -2.93 -3.38 -2.03
C PHE A 43 -3.88 -4.08 -3.00
N ARG A 44 -3.81 -5.42 -3.08
CA ARG A 44 -4.72 -6.24 -3.90
C ARG A 44 -6.20 -6.11 -3.49
N ARG A 45 -6.50 -5.93 -2.21
CA ARG A 45 -7.89 -5.78 -1.74
C ARG A 45 -8.44 -4.40 -2.07
N LEU A 46 -7.62 -3.37 -1.97
CA LEU A 46 -8.00 -1.99 -2.28
C LEU A 46 -8.31 -1.84 -3.77
N HIS A 47 -7.54 -2.45 -4.68
CA HIS A 47 -7.89 -2.45 -6.12
C HIS A 47 -9.22 -3.16 -6.45
N LYS A 48 -9.74 -3.99 -5.53
CA LYS A 48 -11.06 -4.63 -5.68
C LYS A 48 -12.19 -3.78 -5.08
N MET A 49 -11.86 -2.71 -4.36
CA MET A 49 -12.86 -1.81 -3.80
C MET A 49 -13.28 -0.80 -4.86
N PRO A 50 -14.57 -0.70 -5.20
CA PRO A 50 -15.04 0.30 -6.15
C PRO A 50 -14.83 1.69 -5.57
N GLY A 51 -14.31 2.60 -6.41
CA GLY A 51 -14.03 3.98 -5.99
C GLY A 51 -12.82 4.13 -5.09
N ALA A 52 -11.82 3.23 -5.19
CA ALA A 52 -10.50 3.42 -4.61
C ALA A 52 -9.45 3.50 -5.72
N GLU A 53 -8.58 4.51 -5.64
CA GLU A 53 -7.36 4.62 -6.44
C GLU A 53 -6.18 4.28 -5.52
N VAL A 54 -5.31 3.36 -5.92
CA VAL A 54 -4.34 2.75 -4.99
C VAL A 54 -2.91 3.09 -5.39
N LEU A 55 -2.18 3.71 -4.48
CA LEU A 55 -0.79 4.10 -4.67
C LEU A 55 0.10 3.19 -3.81
N GLY A 56 1.11 2.57 -4.41
CA GLY A 56 2.02 1.65 -3.75
C GLY A 56 3.32 2.34 -3.35
N MET A 57 3.65 2.40 -2.06
CA MET A 57 4.94 2.93 -1.60
C MET A 57 5.92 1.80 -1.27
N VAL A 58 7.10 1.86 -1.89
CA VAL A 58 8.20 0.91 -1.70
C VAL A 58 9.49 1.64 -1.36
N ARG A 59 10.35 1.07 -0.50
CA ARG A 59 11.65 1.70 -0.16
C ARG A 59 12.59 1.83 -1.37
N LYS A 60 12.52 0.90 -2.30
CA LYS A 60 13.29 0.89 -3.54
C LYS A 60 12.42 0.32 -4.65
N LYS A 61 12.30 1.01 -5.76
CA LYS A 61 11.58 0.55 -6.95
C LYS A 61 12.50 -0.39 -7.74
N THR A 62 12.30 -1.69 -7.56
CA THR A 62 13.03 -2.74 -8.31
C THR A 62 12.07 -3.47 -9.26
N PRO A 63 12.53 -3.96 -10.42
CA PRO A 63 11.67 -4.63 -11.40
C PRO A 63 10.84 -5.77 -10.81
N GLU A 64 11.46 -6.61 -9.95
CA GLU A 64 10.77 -7.72 -9.26
C GLU A 64 9.60 -7.26 -8.38
N LEU A 65 9.71 -6.08 -7.77
CA LEU A 65 8.65 -5.54 -6.91
C LEU A 65 7.53 -4.90 -7.74
N VAL A 66 7.90 -4.24 -8.84
CA VAL A 66 6.93 -3.70 -9.81
C VAL A 66 6.13 -4.82 -10.43
N GLU A 67 6.78 -5.89 -10.92
CA GLU A 67 6.11 -7.07 -11.47
C GLU A 67 5.19 -7.73 -10.44
N LYS A 68 5.66 -7.86 -9.19
CA LYS A 68 4.86 -8.41 -8.10
C LYS A 68 3.59 -7.58 -7.82
N LEU A 69 3.70 -6.26 -7.83
CA LEU A 69 2.56 -5.36 -7.62
C LEU A 69 1.65 -5.31 -8.85
N ALA A 70 2.22 -5.41 -10.06
CA ALA A 70 1.49 -5.49 -11.31
C ALA A 70 0.56 -6.71 -11.36
N ALA A 71 1.05 -7.86 -10.89
CA ALA A 71 0.23 -9.07 -10.74
C ALA A 71 -0.93 -8.95 -9.72
N MET A 72 -1.00 -7.86 -8.95
CA MET A 72 -2.04 -7.62 -7.94
C MET A 72 -3.01 -6.51 -8.32
N ALA A 73 -2.67 -5.70 -9.32
CA ALA A 73 -3.53 -4.67 -9.87
C ALA A 73 -4.38 -5.23 -11.04
N PRO A 74 -5.39 -4.49 -11.50
CA PRO A 74 -6.11 -4.78 -12.73
C PRO A 74 -5.18 -4.74 -13.96
N GLU A 75 -5.43 -5.59 -14.96
CA GLU A 75 -4.60 -5.70 -16.19
C GLU A 75 -4.53 -4.40 -17.02
N ASN A 76 -5.49 -3.49 -16.84
CA ASN A 76 -5.60 -2.24 -17.60
C ASN A 76 -4.99 -1.02 -16.88
N GLU A 77 -4.40 -1.21 -15.70
CA GLU A 77 -3.82 -0.13 -14.90
C GLU A 77 -2.31 -0.01 -15.17
N ASP A 78 -1.82 1.22 -15.39
CA ASP A 78 -0.38 1.46 -15.48
C ASP A 78 0.25 1.45 -14.08
N VAL A 79 0.54 0.24 -13.60
CA VAL A 79 1.02 0.02 -12.25
C VAL A 79 2.35 0.71 -11.96
N ASP A 80 3.19 0.93 -12.98
CA ASP A 80 4.46 1.61 -12.76
C ASP A 80 4.25 3.07 -12.32
N SER A 81 3.22 3.73 -12.86
CA SER A 81 2.82 5.08 -12.49
C SER A 81 2.24 5.18 -11.07
N CYS A 82 1.63 4.09 -10.57
CA CYS A 82 1.05 4.02 -9.23
C CYS A 82 2.05 3.58 -8.15
N ILE A 83 3.31 3.28 -8.50
CA ILE A 83 4.34 2.85 -7.56
C ILE A 83 5.38 3.94 -7.34
N PHE A 84 5.53 4.32 -6.08
CA PHE A 84 6.45 5.36 -5.66
C PHE A 84 7.55 4.82 -4.76
N GLU A 85 8.78 5.30 -5.00
CA GLU A 85 9.91 5.03 -4.14
C GLU A 85 9.92 6.01 -2.96
N VAL A 86 9.66 5.50 -1.74
CA VAL A 86 9.71 6.27 -0.50
C VAL A 86 10.37 5.49 0.61
N ASP A 87 11.42 6.08 1.17
CA ASP A 87 12.06 5.62 2.38
C ASP A 87 11.64 6.49 3.58
N VAL A 88 10.64 5.99 4.31
CA VAL A 88 10.10 6.63 5.54
C VAL A 88 11.16 6.87 6.63
N THR A 89 12.36 6.31 6.51
CA THR A 89 13.46 6.54 7.46
C THR A 89 14.33 7.76 7.16
N LYS A 90 14.21 8.36 5.97
CA LYS A 90 15.00 9.54 5.59
C LYS A 90 14.43 10.86 6.09
N GLY A 91 13.19 10.86 6.57
CA GLY A 91 12.52 12.04 7.12
C GLY A 91 11.09 12.21 6.61
N PRO A 92 10.33 13.15 7.20
CA PRO A 92 8.93 13.40 6.85
C PRO A 92 8.75 13.93 5.42
N GLU A 93 9.76 14.62 4.88
CA GLU A 93 9.78 15.21 3.53
C GLU A 93 9.42 14.19 2.42
N GLU A 94 9.93 12.95 2.51
CA GLU A 94 9.60 11.92 1.50
C GLU A 94 8.15 11.43 1.59
N LEU A 95 7.55 11.47 2.78
CA LEU A 95 6.13 11.18 2.96
C LEU A 95 5.26 12.33 2.44
N THR A 96 5.66 13.58 2.73
CA THR A 96 4.89 14.76 2.34
C THR A 96 4.74 14.88 0.82
N LYS A 97 5.79 14.52 0.06
CA LYS A 97 5.73 14.48 -1.41
C LYS A 97 4.57 13.63 -1.90
N ILE A 98 4.45 12.40 -1.43
CA ILE A 98 3.33 11.54 -1.86
C ILE A 98 2.00 12.05 -1.32
N LEU A 99 1.94 12.33 -0.01
CA LEU A 99 0.66 12.64 0.62
C LEU A 99 0.05 13.94 0.07
N SER A 100 0.88 14.92 -0.26
CA SER A 100 0.44 16.25 -0.72
C SER A 100 0.41 16.35 -2.24
N ASP A 101 1.46 15.89 -2.95
CA ASP A 101 1.57 16.07 -4.40
C ASP A 101 0.56 15.17 -5.15
N GLU A 102 0.31 13.95 -4.64
CA GLU A 102 -0.65 13.02 -5.24
C GLU A 102 -2.09 13.19 -4.72
N GLY A 103 -2.28 14.00 -3.67
CA GLY A 103 -3.58 14.25 -3.04
C GLY A 103 -4.16 12.98 -2.40
N VAL A 104 -3.42 12.38 -1.46
CA VAL A 104 -3.81 11.13 -0.82
C VAL A 104 -4.86 11.37 0.27
N ASP A 105 -6.01 10.71 0.17
CA ASP A 105 -7.08 10.78 1.17
C ASP A 105 -6.81 9.88 2.39
N ALA A 106 -6.16 8.74 2.17
CA ALA A 106 -5.87 7.77 3.23
C ALA A 106 -4.50 7.11 3.09
N LEU A 107 -3.80 6.96 4.21
CA LEU A 107 -2.52 6.26 4.29
C LEU A 107 -2.67 4.96 5.09
N MET A 108 -2.39 3.83 4.44
CA MET A 108 -2.28 2.53 5.11
C MET A 108 -0.82 2.24 5.46
N ILE A 109 -0.55 2.05 6.75
CA ILE A 109 0.79 1.77 7.26
C ILE A 109 1.01 0.26 7.40
N ALA A 110 1.81 -0.33 6.49
CA ALA A 110 2.18 -1.75 6.55
C ALA A 110 3.70 -1.98 6.45
N THR A 111 4.49 -1.06 7.02
CA THR A 111 5.94 -1.19 7.16
C THR A 111 6.32 -2.11 8.32
N SER A 112 7.37 -2.91 8.12
CA SER A 112 7.92 -3.78 9.16
C SER A 112 9.42 -3.92 8.97
N ALA A 113 10.19 -3.69 10.04
CA ALA A 113 11.60 -4.07 10.11
C ALA A 113 11.70 -5.59 10.30
N VAL A 114 11.60 -6.37 9.21
CA VAL A 114 11.68 -7.84 9.30
C VAL A 114 13.13 -8.26 9.58
N PRO A 115 13.44 -8.86 10.75
CA PRO A 115 14.79 -9.30 11.05
C PRO A 115 15.17 -10.50 10.18
N LYS A 116 16.38 -10.47 9.60
CA LYS A 116 16.96 -11.63 8.90
C LYS A 116 17.76 -12.45 9.90
N ILE A 117 17.44 -13.73 10.03
CA ILE A 117 18.22 -14.62 10.90
C ILE A 117 19.64 -14.80 10.33
N ARG A 118 20.66 -14.79 11.19
CA ARG A 118 22.03 -15.13 10.78
C ARG A 118 22.12 -16.65 10.58
N LYS A 119 22.38 -17.14 9.36
CA LYS A 119 22.45 -18.59 9.06
C LYS A 119 23.33 -19.38 10.03
N ARG A 120 24.50 -18.84 10.38
CA ARG A 120 25.42 -19.44 11.36
C ARG A 120 24.83 -19.56 12.78
N SER A 121 23.93 -18.64 13.18
CA SER A 121 23.31 -18.69 14.50
C SER A 121 22.22 -19.76 14.61
N ILE A 122 21.55 -20.08 13.49
CA ILE A 122 20.62 -21.21 13.41
C ILE A 122 21.38 -22.51 13.62
N VAL A 123 22.45 -22.74 12.86
CA VAL A 123 23.25 -23.97 12.97
C VAL A 123 23.73 -24.17 14.41
N LYS A 124 24.26 -23.12 15.05
CA LYS A 124 24.65 -23.18 16.47
C LYS A 124 23.48 -23.53 17.39
N SER A 125 22.30 -22.97 17.14
CA SER A 125 21.10 -23.25 17.95
C SER A 125 20.60 -24.69 17.76
N VAL A 126 20.70 -25.24 16.55
CA VAL A 126 20.34 -26.63 16.25
C VAL A 126 21.31 -27.61 16.92
N ILE A 127 22.62 -27.38 16.81
CA ILE A 127 23.65 -28.19 17.48
C ILE A 127 23.48 -28.13 19.00
N ALA A 128 23.28 -26.93 19.56
CA ALA A 128 23.04 -26.76 20.99
C ALA A 128 21.79 -27.52 21.46
N LYS A 129 20.71 -27.51 20.66
CA LYS A 129 19.49 -28.28 20.95
C LYS A 129 19.75 -29.79 20.93
N PHE A 130 20.53 -30.28 19.96
CA PHE A 130 20.93 -31.69 19.88
C PHE A 130 21.79 -32.11 21.09
N LEU A 131 22.73 -31.26 21.51
CA LEU A 131 23.60 -31.48 22.65
C LEU A 131 22.97 -31.09 24.00
N ARG A 132 21.68 -30.71 24.03
CA ARG A 132 20.94 -30.23 25.21
C ARG A 132 21.61 -29.05 25.95
N ILE A 133 22.44 -28.27 25.25
CA ILE A 133 23.10 -27.07 25.78
C ILE A 133 22.06 -25.95 25.88
N LYS A 134 21.86 -25.42 27.08
CA LYS A 134 20.92 -24.33 27.36
C LYS A 134 21.55 -22.96 27.06
N GLY A 135 20.71 -21.97 26.74
CA GLY A 135 21.13 -20.57 26.61
C GLY A 135 21.57 -20.12 25.22
N VAL A 136 21.69 -21.02 24.24
CA VAL A 136 22.03 -20.64 22.86
C VAL A 136 20.77 -20.20 22.11
N ARG A 137 20.70 -18.92 21.76
CA ARG A 137 19.60 -18.33 20.96
C ARG A 137 20.08 -17.93 19.57
N PRO A 138 19.21 -18.02 18.55
CA PRO A 138 19.53 -17.48 17.24
C PRO A 138 19.66 -15.96 17.32
N SER A 139 20.73 -15.44 16.71
CA SER A 139 20.92 -14.00 16.52
C SER A 139 20.40 -13.56 15.17
N PHE A 140 19.89 -12.33 15.14
CA PHE A 140 19.29 -11.71 13.96
C PHE A 140 20.18 -10.56 13.45
N ARG A 141 19.92 -10.12 12.23
CA ARG A 141 20.47 -8.90 11.64
C ARG A 141 19.36 -8.19 10.88
N PHE A 142 19.43 -6.86 10.86
CA PHE A 142 18.54 -6.06 10.03
C PHE A 142 19.25 -5.67 8.73
N ALA A 143 18.48 -5.30 7.71
CA ALA A 143 19.06 -4.64 6.54
C ALA A 143 19.59 -3.24 6.94
N PRO A 144 20.53 -2.66 6.16
CA PRO A 144 20.94 -1.28 6.36
C PRO A 144 19.71 -0.35 6.40
N GLY A 145 19.63 0.52 7.41
CA GLY A 145 18.47 1.41 7.63
C GLY A 145 17.19 0.69 8.09
N GLY A 146 17.28 -0.54 8.61
CA GLY A 146 16.14 -1.34 9.06
C GLY A 146 16.18 -1.70 10.55
N THR A 147 16.94 -0.97 11.36
CA THR A 147 16.90 -1.11 12.82
C THR A 147 15.56 -0.62 13.36
N PRO A 148 14.88 -1.38 14.24
CA PRO A 148 13.69 -0.92 14.94
C PRO A 148 14.01 0.20 15.93
#